data_AF-A0A433J1D8-F1
#
_entry.id   AF-A0A433J1D8-F1
#
_cell.length_a   1.000
_cell.length_b   1.000
_cell.length_c   1.000
_cell.angle_alpha   90.00
_cell.angle_beta   90.00
_cell.angle_gamma   90.00
#
_symmetry.space_group_name_H-M   'P 1'
#
loop_
_entity.id
_entity.type
_entity.pdbx_description
1 polymer ?
#
loop_
_entity_poly.entity_id
_entity_poly.type
_entity_poly.pdbx_seq_one_letter_code
_entity_poly.pdbx_strand_id
1 'polypeptide(L)'
;MSPRRIARQPDPIAALPFVATRPARGSQPFPRDFWAVDVASDSYLQECERGEAFAQLALDHMRRQDAAPLLAWIVNDMLDKGRFGGVEIGFLRVFAAAAMRGMPQ
;
A
#
# COMPACT_ATOMS: atom_id res chain seq x y z
N MET A 1 -18.01 -34.43 -17.21
CA MET A 1 -17.89 -32.95 -17.20
C MET A 1 -16.69 -32.60 -16.33
N SER A 2 -15.57 -32.17 -16.91
CA SER A 2 -14.40 -31.72 -16.14
C SER A 2 -14.61 -30.26 -15.69
N PRO A 3 -14.32 -29.90 -14.43
CA PRO A 3 -14.45 -28.53 -13.98
C PRO A 3 -13.42 -27.66 -14.71
N ARG A 4 -13.89 -26.60 -15.38
CA ARG A 4 -13.01 -25.55 -15.92
C ARG A 4 -12.26 -24.92 -14.76
N ARG A 5 -10.94 -25.11 -14.72
CA ARG A 5 -10.03 -24.33 -13.87
C ARG A 5 -10.17 -22.87 -14.29
N ILE A 6 -10.92 -22.07 -13.51
CA ILE A 6 -10.91 -20.62 -13.66
C ILE A 6 -9.52 -20.19 -13.22
N ALA A 7 -8.69 -19.74 -14.18
CA ALA A 7 -7.42 -19.13 -13.86
C ALA A 7 -7.68 -17.94 -12.93
N ARG A 8 -7.15 -17.99 -11.71
CA ARG A 8 -7.25 -16.86 -10.77
C ARG A 8 -6.55 -15.68 -11.43
N GLN A 9 -7.29 -14.64 -11.78
CA GLN A 9 -6.71 -13.42 -12.32
C GLN A 9 -5.76 -12.83 -11.27
N PRO A 10 -4.56 -12.36 -11.64
CA PRO A 10 -3.63 -11.78 -10.69
C PRO A 10 -4.28 -10.57 -10.01
N ASP A 11 -4.25 -10.58 -8.69
CA ASP A 11 -4.81 -9.55 -7.82
C ASP A 11 -4.05 -8.22 -8.05
N PRO A 12 -4.68 -7.17 -8.62
CA PRO A 12 -3.98 -5.96 -9.04
C PRO A 12 -3.26 -5.23 -7.90
N ILE A 13 -3.69 -5.46 -6.65
CA ILE A 13 -3.06 -4.85 -5.47
C ILE A 13 -1.68 -5.45 -5.19
N ALA A 14 -1.44 -6.70 -5.59
CA ALA A 14 -0.17 -7.39 -5.41
C ALA A 14 0.93 -6.88 -6.37
N ALA A 15 0.57 -6.03 -7.34
CA ALA A 15 1.53 -5.38 -8.22
C ALA A 15 2.14 -4.11 -7.59
N LEU A 16 1.63 -3.63 -6.45
CA LEU A 16 2.19 -2.49 -5.74
C LEU A 16 3.51 -2.91 -5.06
N PRO A 17 4.61 -2.14 -5.19
CA PRO A 17 5.94 -2.54 -4.76
C PRO A 17 6.10 -2.64 -3.23
N PHE A 18 5.16 -2.07 -2.48
CA PHE A 18 5.09 -2.12 -1.01
C PHE A 18 4.08 -3.15 -0.50
N VAL A 19 3.50 -3.97 -1.38
CA VAL A 19 2.57 -5.05 -1.00
C VAL A 19 3.27 -6.39 -1.15
N ALA A 20 3.32 -7.16 -0.06
CA ALA A 20 3.81 -8.52 -0.06
C ALA A 20 2.71 -9.53 0.29
N THR A 21 3.00 -10.81 0.03
CA THR A 21 2.14 -11.90 0.51
C THR A 21 2.54 -12.25 1.94
N ARG A 22 1.58 -12.29 2.86
CA ARG A 22 1.79 -12.77 4.23
C ARG A 22 1.48 -14.28 4.25
N PRO A 23 2.18 -15.08 5.08
CA PRO A 23 1.83 -16.48 5.27
C PRO A 23 0.39 -16.59 5.79
N ALA A 24 -0.37 -17.57 5.28
CA ALA A 24 -1.74 -17.81 5.76
C ALA A 24 -1.75 -18.07 7.27
N ARG A 25 -2.44 -17.22 8.06
CA ARG A 25 -2.83 -17.53 9.44
C ARG A 25 -4.31 -17.91 9.45
N GLY A 26 -4.61 -19.18 9.72
CA GLY A 26 -5.98 -19.67 9.86
C GLY A 26 -6.79 -19.64 8.55
N SER A 27 -8.05 -19.25 8.63
CA SER A 27 -9.05 -19.31 7.54
C SER A 27 -9.07 -18.08 6.62
N GLN A 28 -8.16 -17.12 6.77
CA GLN A 28 -8.15 -15.94 5.89
C GLN A 28 -7.61 -16.31 4.50
N PRO A 29 -8.42 -16.16 3.43
CA PRO A 29 -8.05 -16.63 2.09
C PRO A 29 -6.91 -15.80 1.45
N PHE A 30 -6.59 -14.61 2.00
CA PHE A 30 -5.54 -13.72 1.49
C PHE A 30 -4.98 -12.78 2.57
N PRO A 31 -4.04 -13.21 3.42
CA PRO A 31 -3.31 -12.26 4.23
C PRO A 31 -2.27 -11.58 3.33
N ARG A 32 -2.50 -10.31 3.02
CA ARG A 32 -1.49 -9.44 2.44
C ARG A 32 -0.79 -8.69 3.56
N ASP A 33 0.47 -8.35 3.29
CA ASP A 33 1.17 -7.30 4.00
C ASP A 33 1.14 -6.08 3.09
N PHE A 34 0.38 -5.06 3.45
CA PHE A 34 0.19 -3.85 2.66
C PHE A 34 1.30 -2.82 2.88
N TRP A 35 2.31 -3.11 3.70
CA TRP A 35 3.42 -2.19 3.95
C TRP A 35 4.79 -2.88 4.06
N ALA A 36 5.13 -3.71 3.08
CA ALA A 36 6.41 -4.41 3.01
C ALA A 36 7.48 -3.54 2.32
N VAL A 37 8.10 -2.63 3.08
CA VAL A 37 9.16 -1.76 2.57
C VAL A 37 10.52 -2.12 3.18
N ASP A 38 11.55 -2.17 2.33
CA ASP A 38 12.95 -2.22 2.73
C ASP A 38 13.62 -0.87 2.42
N VAL A 39 14.36 -0.34 3.39
CA VAL A 39 15.00 0.99 3.37
C VAL A 39 16.48 0.93 3.72
N ALA A 40 17.07 -0.27 3.82
CA ALA A 40 18.40 -0.46 4.42
C ALA A 40 19.55 0.33 3.78
N SER A 41 19.38 0.84 2.55
CA SER A 41 20.41 1.56 1.79
C SER A 41 20.15 3.05 1.60
N ASP A 42 19.04 3.59 2.10
CA ASP A 42 18.58 4.93 1.74
C ASP A 42 18.97 5.99 2.78
N SER A 43 19.21 7.21 2.30
CA SER A 43 19.14 8.40 3.17
C SER A 43 17.69 8.75 3.48
N TYR A 44 17.46 9.47 4.57
CA TYR A 44 16.11 9.91 4.97
C TYR A 44 15.34 10.65 3.86
N LEU A 45 16.04 11.47 3.06
CA LEU A 45 15.42 12.18 1.94
C LEU A 45 14.97 11.20 0.83
N GLN A 46 15.81 10.22 0.49
CA GLN A 46 15.48 9.19 -0.50
C GLN A 46 14.33 8.30 -0.01
N GLU A 47 14.27 8.02 1.30
CA GLU A 47 13.14 7.35 1.91
C GLU A 47 11.85 8.18 1.72
N CYS A 48 11.88 9.49 1.98
CA CYS A 48 10.73 10.37 1.78
C CYS A 48 10.25 10.36 0.32
N GLU A 49 11.18 10.53 -0.63
CA GLU A 49 10.86 10.51 -2.07
C GLU A 49 10.25 9.17 -2.51
N ARG A 50 10.77 8.06 -2.00
CA ARG A 50 10.21 6.72 -2.23
C ARG A 50 8.80 6.59 -1.66
N GLY A 51 8.58 7.09 -0.44
CA GLY A 51 7.27 7.14 0.18
C GLY A 51 6.26 7.94 -0.65
N GLU A 52 6.65 9.11 -1.13
CA GLU A 52 5.83 9.93 -2.02
C GLU A 52 5.47 9.18 -3.32
N ALA A 53 6.45 8.49 -3.93
CA ALA A 53 6.22 7.66 -5.12
C ALA A 53 5.23 6.51 -4.85
N PHE A 54 5.35 5.84 -3.70
CA PHE A 54 4.42 4.79 -3.28
C PHE A 54 3.00 5.32 -3.07
N ALA A 55 2.85 6.50 -2.48
CA ALA A 55 1.53 7.12 -2.31
C ALA A 55 0.86 7.44 -3.65
N GLN A 56 1.63 7.85 -4.66
CA GLN A 56 1.06 8.05 -6.01
C GLN A 56 0.57 6.75 -6.63
N LEU A 57 1.32 5.66 -6.50
CA LEU A 57 0.88 4.34 -6.96
C LEU A 57 -0.38 3.86 -6.22
N ALA A 58 -0.46 4.10 -4.91
CA ALA A 58 -1.63 3.79 -4.11
C ALA A 58 -2.86 4.59 -4.56
N LEU A 59 -2.74 5.91 -4.73
CA LEU A 59 -3.82 6.78 -5.20
C LEU A 59 -4.32 6.37 -6.58
N ASP A 60 -3.40 6.05 -7.50
CA ASP A 60 -3.74 5.56 -8.83
C ASP A 60 -4.48 4.23 -8.78
N HIS A 61 -4.04 3.31 -7.93
CA HIS A 61 -4.73 2.04 -7.71
C HIS A 61 -6.14 2.27 -7.14
N MET A 62 -6.26 3.08 -6.08
CA MET A 62 -7.53 3.43 -5.45
C MET A 62 -8.52 4.03 -6.46
N ARG A 63 -8.04 4.93 -7.33
CA ARG A 63 -8.87 5.56 -8.38
C ARG A 63 -9.34 4.55 -9.43
N ARG A 64 -8.47 3.62 -9.85
CA ARG A 64 -8.80 2.64 -10.91
C ARG A 64 -9.69 1.50 -10.42
N GLN A 65 -9.57 1.13 -9.14
CA GLN A 65 -10.23 -0.04 -8.56
C GLN A 65 -11.37 0.31 -7.59
N ASP A 66 -11.66 1.61 -7.39
CA ASP A 66 -12.58 2.11 -6.36
C ASP A 66 -12.27 1.56 -4.96
N ALA A 67 -10.98 1.47 -4.65
CA ALA A 67 -10.45 0.78 -3.47
C ALA A 67 -10.12 1.75 -2.32
N ALA A 68 -11.06 2.62 -1.94
CA ALA A 68 -10.86 3.60 -0.86
C ALA A 68 -10.31 3.02 0.47
N PRO A 69 -10.68 1.79 0.91
CA PRO A 69 -10.13 1.18 2.13
C PRO A 69 -8.63 0.91 2.12
N LEU A 70 -7.97 0.92 0.94
CA LEU A 70 -6.55 0.60 0.80
C LEU A 70 -5.66 1.46 1.73
N LEU A 71 -5.95 2.75 1.83
CA LEU A 71 -5.18 3.64 2.70
C LEU A 71 -5.23 3.19 4.16
N ALA A 72 -6.40 2.77 4.65
CA ALA A 72 -6.56 2.32 6.03
C ALA A 72 -5.79 1.01 6.29
N TRP A 73 -5.76 0.09 5.32
CA TRP A 73 -4.99 -1.15 5.45
C TRP A 73 -3.48 -0.89 5.49
N ILE A 74 -2.99 0.00 4.62
CA ILE A 74 -1.58 0.42 4.60
C ILE A 74 -1.18 1.04 5.95
N VAL A 75 -1.97 2.01 6.43
CA VAL A 75 -1.70 2.70 7.71
C VAL A 75 -1.71 1.72 8.88
N ASN A 76 -2.65 0.77 8.92
CA ASN A 76 -2.66 -0.24 9.98
C ASN A 76 -1.38 -1.10 9.98
N ASP A 77 -0.90 -1.55 8.80
CA ASP A 77 0.34 -2.31 8.73
C ASP A 77 1.58 -1.47 9.09
N MET A 78 1.59 -0.15 8.82
CA MET A 78 2.63 0.76 9.33
C MET A 78 2.63 0.79 10.87
N LEU A 79 1.45 0.98 11.48
CA LEU A 79 1.28 1.03 12.94
C LEU A 79 1.74 -0.29 13.60
N ASP A 80 1.30 -1.42 13.05
CA ASP A 80 1.63 -2.76 13.57
C ASP A 80 3.14 -3.04 13.57
N LYS A 81 3.87 -2.47 12.60
CA LYS A 81 5.34 -2.59 12.50
C LYS A 81 6.10 -1.60 13.37
N GLY A 82 5.43 -0.54 13.84
CA GLY A 82 6.04 0.49 14.68
C GLY A 82 7.21 1.23 14.03
N ARG A 83 7.27 1.27 12.69
CA ARG A 83 8.31 1.98 11.94
C ARG A 83 7.71 3.24 11.32
N PHE A 84 8.26 4.39 11.68
CA PHE A 84 7.86 5.70 11.16
C PHE A 84 9.11 6.45 10.68
N GLY A 85 9.71 5.94 9.62
CA GLY A 85 10.88 6.53 8.96
C GLY A 85 10.47 7.50 7.86
N GLY A 86 11.43 7.84 6.99
CA GLY A 86 11.19 8.78 5.89
C GLY A 86 10.13 8.28 4.92
N VAL A 87 10.03 6.96 4.67
CA VAL A 87 9.06 6.41 3.73
C VAL A 87 7.63 6.64 4.21
N GLU A 88 7.33 6.35 5.48
CA GLU A 88 5.99 6.58 6.03
C GLU A 88 5.63 8.06 6.02
N ILE A 89 6.58 8.94 6.35
CA ILE A 89 6.38 10.39 6.32
C ILE A 89 6.11 10.88 4.89
N GLY A 90 6.93 10.49 3.92
CA GLY A 90 6.75 10.83 2.51
C GLY A 90 5.43 10.33 1.96
N PHE A 91 5.04 9.10 2.30
CA PHE A 91 3.77 8.52 1.88
C PHE A 91 2.58 9.32 2.39
N LEU A 92 2.51 9.59 3.70
CA LEU A 92 1.39 10.30 4.32
C LEU A 92 1.31 11.77 3.86
N ARG A 93 2.45 12.40 3.55
CA ARG A 93 2.51 13.79 3.07
C ARG A 93 1.73 14.00 1.78
N VAL A 94 1.75 13.04 0.86
CA VAL A 94 0.99 13.12 -0.41
C VAL A 94 -0.51 13.14 -0.14
N PHE A 95 -1.01 12.27 0.75
CA PHE A 95 -2.43 12.24 1.13
C PHE A 95 -2.84 13.50 1.88
N ALA A 96 -2.01 13.99 2.80
CA ALA A 96 -2.26 15.27 3.48
C ALA A 96 -2.37 16.42 2.48
N ALA A 97 -1.44 16.52 1.52
CA ALA A 97 -1.49 17.54 0.48
C ALA A 97 -2.72 17.41 -0.44
N ALA A 98 -3.16 16.19 -0.74
CA ALA A 98 -4.39 15.94 -1.50
C ALA A 98 -5.63 16.39 -0.71
N ALA A 99 -5.71 16.02 0.58
CA ALA A 99 -6.81 16.41 1.46
C ALA A 99 -6.92 17.93 1.59
N MET A 100 -5.80 18.63 1.82
CA MET A 100 -5.76 20.09 1.94
C MET A 100 -6.29 20.81 0.70
N ARG A 101 -6.09 20.24 -0.50
CA ARG A 101 -6.61 20.79 -1.76
C ARG A 101 -8.09 20.51 -1.99
N GLY A 102 -8.63 19.46 -1.36
CA GLY A 102 -10.03 19.08 -1.46
C GLY A 102 -10.95 19.74 -0.43
N MET A 103 -10.40 20.45 0.56
CA MET A 103 -11.21 21.17 1.53
C MET A 103 -11.81 22.44 0.89
N PRO A 104 -13.12 22.71 1.09
CA PRO A 104 -13.68 24.02 0.78
C PRO A 104 -12.97 25.10 1.61
N GLN A 105 -12.66 26.24 1.00
CA GLN A 105 -12.11 27.40 1.70
C GLN A 105 -13.17 28.12 2.53
#